data_AF-A0A1J3CS37-F1
#
_entry.id   AF-A0A1J3CS37-F1
#
_cell.length_a   1.000
_cell.length_b   1.000
_cell.length_c   1.000
_cell.angle_alpha   90.00
_cell.angle_beta   90.00
_cell.angle_gamma   90.00
#
_symmetry.space_group_name_H-M   'P 1'
#
loop_
_entity.id
_entity.type
_entity.pdbx_description
1 polymer ?
#
loop_
_entity_poly.entity_id
_entity_poly.type
_entity_poly.pdbx_seq_one_letter_code
_entity_poly.pdbx_strand_id
1 'polypeptide(L)'
;DSLPGYLSEAVLSHSLEPIAVMMPYLLRLMADSNDRERYPLERFTHEYLSGNDVPAQDNCSDCGVFCLKFIEYHSLGRLFPKTLCGKNMKAIRAKLAADIFVELNCRGPPERDWDDLDI
;
A
#
# COMPACT_ATOMS: atom_id res chain seq x y z
N ASP A 1 0.06 9.61 0.52
CA ASP A 1 1.37 9.98 1.09
C ASP A 1 1.22 9.95 2.60
N SER A 2 1.95 9.09 3.31
CA SER A 2 1.84 9.02 4.78
C SER A 2 2.67 10.10 5.47
N LEU A 3 3.52 10.84 4.75
CA LEU A 3 4.30 11.95 5.26
C LEU A 3 3.69 13.27 4.78
N PRO A 4 2.92 13.98 5.63
CA PRO A 4 2.24 15.18 5.20
C PRO A 4 3.21 16.22 4.64
N GLY A 5 2.92 16.70 3.42
CA GLY A 5 3.71 17.73 2.77
C GLY A 5 5.03 17.27 2.16
N TYR A 6 5.31 15.96 2.13
CA TYR A 6 6.49 15.44 1.44
C TYR A 6 6.36 15.60 -0.09
N LEU A 7 5.19 15.26 -0.65
CA LEU A 7 4.84 15.58 -2.03
C LEU A 7 3.58 16.46 -2.09
N SER A 8 3.57 17.41 -3.03
CA SER A 8 2.36 18.19 -3.30
C SER A 8 1.38 17.39 -4.14
N GLU A 9 0.09 17.66 -3.96
CA GLU A 9 -0.97 17.03 -4.75
C GLU A 9 -0.78 17.26 -6.26
N ALA A 10 -0.33 18.44 -6.67
CA ALA A 10 -0.05 18.75 -8.07
C ALA A 10 1.05 17.86 -8.67
N VAL A 11 2.13 17.62 -7.91
CA VAL A 11 3.23 16.74 -8.34
C VAL A 11 2.76 15.29 -8.42
N LEU A 12 1.99 14.83 -7.43
CA LEU A 12 1.40 13.48 -7.44
C LEU A 12 0.45 13.31 -8.62
N SER A 13 -0.47 14.25 -8.83
CA SER A 13 -1.46 14.22 -9.91
C SER A 13 -0.79 14.12 -11.28
N HIS A 14 0.23 14.96 -11.52
CA HIS A 14 1.01 14.92 -12.74
C HIS A 14 1.73 13.58 -12.94
N SER A 15 2.26 13.00 -11.85
CA SER A 15 2.96 11.72 -11.87
C SER A 15 2.01 10.52 -12.09
N LEU A 16 0.74 10.65 -11.69
CA LEU A 16 -0.29 9.63 -11.86
C LEU A 16 -0.93 9.64 -13.25
N GLU A 17 -0.84 10.74 -14.01
CA GLU A 17 -1.49 10.87 -15.31
C GLU A 17 -1.11 9.74 -16.30
N PRO A 18 0.17 9.36 -16.47
CA PRO A 18 0.51 8.24 -17.36
C PRO A 18 -0.15 6.93 -16.90
N ILE A 19 -0.21 6.69 -15.59
CA ILE A 19 -0.84 5.50 -15.02
C ILE A 19 -2.34 5.55 -15.30
N ALA A 20 -3.01 6.65 -14.99
CA ALA A 20 -4.44 6.84 -15.20
C ALA A 20 -4.88 6.62 -16.65
N VAL A 21 -4.05 7.02 -17.61
CA VAL A 21 -4.29 6.79 -19.04
C VAL A 21 -4.01 5.34 -19.44
N MET A 22 -2.93 4.71 -18.94
CA MET A 22 -2.54 3.35 -19.35
C MET A 22 -3.37 2.24 -18.71
N MET A 23 -3.81 2.41 -17.47
CA MET A 23 -4.56 1.40 -16.71
C MET A 23 -5.76 0.80 -17.46
N PRO A 24 -6.68 1.57 -18.08
CA PRO A 24 -7.81 0.98 -18.80
C PRO A 24 -7.37 0.08 -19.97
N TYR A 25 -6.30 0.45 -20.68
CA TYR A 25 -5.75 -0.35 -21.78
C TYR A 25 -5.12 -1.65 -21.28
N LEU A 26 -4.36 -1.57 -20.16
CA LEU A 26 -3.78 -2.75 -19.52
C LEU A 26 -4.88 -3.72 -19.05
N LEU A 27 -5.96 -3.21 -18.44
CA LEU A 27 -7.09 -4.03 -18.02
C LEU A 27 -7.74 -4.75 -19.20
N ARG A 28 -8.01 -4.04 -20.31
CA ARG A 28 -8.58 -4.65 -21.51
C ARG A 28 -7.64 -5.65 -22.17
N LEU A 29 -6.32 -5.39 -22.18
CA LEU A 29 -5.32 -6.30 -22.73
C LEU A 29 -5.28 -7.62 -21.95
N MET A 30 -5.38 -7.54 -20.62
CA MET A 30 -5.33 -8.70 -19.72
C MET A 30 -6.68 -9.42 -19.60
N ALA A 31 -7.78 -8.81 -20.03
CA ALA A 31 -9.10 -9.42 -20.01
C ALA A 31 -9.22 -10.57 -21.01
N ASP A 32 -10.02 -11.58 -20.63
CA ASP A 32 -10.45 -12.64 -21.52
C ASP A 32 -11.14 -12.06 -22.77
N SER A 33 -10.95 -12.72 -23.91
CA SER A 33 -11.42 -12.23 -25.21
C SER A 33 -12.92 -11.84 -25.22
N ASN A 34 -13.75 -12.59 -24.50
CA ASN A 34 -15.19 -12.36 -24.39
C ASN A 34 -15.57 -11.16 -23.49
N ASP A 35 -14.65 -10.70 -22.64
CA ASP A 35 -14.90 -9.62 -21.67
C ASP A 35 -14.25 -8.29 -22.06
N ARG A 36 -13.38 -8.25 -23.09
CA ARG A 36 -12.64 -7.05 -23.50
C ARG A 36 -13.53 -5.83 -23.72
N GLU A 37 -14.69 -6.02 -24.35
CA GLU A 37 -15.65 -4.94 -24.63
C GLU A 37 -16.26 -4.33 -23.36
N ARG A 38 -16.25 -5.06 -22.23
CA ARG A 38 -16.77 -4.58 -20.93
C ARG A 38 -15.83 -3.61 -20.24
N TYR A 39 -14.55 -3.57 -20.62
CA TYR A 39 -13.56 -2.69 -19.99
C TYR A 39 -13.50 -1.36 -20.72
N PRO A 40 -13.89 -0.23 -20.10
CA PRO A 40 -13.79 1.10 -20.70
C PRO A 40 -12.34 1.47 -21.06
N LEU A 41 -12.17 2.37 -22.05
CA LEU A 41 -10.86 2.97 -22.39
C LEU A 41 -10.69 4.37 -21.80
N GLU A 42 -11.72 4.85 -21.12
CA GLU A 42 -11.75 6.11 -20.41
C GLU A 42 -10.65 6.16 -19.34
N ARG A 43 -9.99 7.31 -19.28
CA ARG A 43 -8.96 7.58 -18.28
C ARG A 43 -9.52 7.39 -16.87
N PHE A 44 -8.74 6.78 -16.00
CA PHE A 44 -9.11 6.65 -14.59
C PHE A 44 -8.99 8.00 -13.89
N THR A 45 -9.80 8.20 -12.86
CA THR A 45 -9.64 9.31 -11.91
C THR A 45 -8.81 8.87 -10.72
N HIS A 46 -8.24 9.82 -10.00
CA HIS A 46 -7.56 9.59 -8.74
C HIS A 46 -8.10 10.52 -7.66
N GLU A 47 -8.03 10.08 -6.42
CA GLU A 47 -8.35 10.88 -5.24
C GLU A 47 -7.11 11.00 -4.34
N TYR A 48 -6.96 12.16 -3.72
CA TYR A 48 -5.94 12.38 -2.71
C TYR A 48 -6.58 12.41 -1.33
N LEU A 49 -6.38 11.33 -0.56
CA LEU A 49 -6.83 11.27 0.82
C LEU A 49 -5.74 11.87 1.72
N SER A 50 -6.03 13.05 2.29
CA SER A 50 -5.15 13.71 3.25
C SER A 50 -5.96 14.44 4.33
N GLY A 51 -5.29 14.80 5.43
CA GLY A 51 -5.91 15.48 6.56
C GLY A 51 -6.25 14.56 7.72
N ASN A 52 -7.22 14.97 8.55
CA ASN A 52 -7.52 14.33 9.84
C ASN A 52 -8.14 12.93 9.74
N ASP A 53 -8.63 12.53 8.57
CA ASP A 53 -9.35 11.28 8.36
C ASP A 53 -8.41 10.10 8.05
N VAL A 54 -7.15 10.37 7.69
CA VAL A 54 -6.14 9.35 7.43
C VAL A 54 -4.93 9.58 8.36
N PRO A 55 -4.51 8.57 9.13
CA PRO A 55 -3.35 8.68 10.00
C PRO A 55 -2.08 9.05 9.22
N ALA A 56 -1.38 10.04 9.73
CA ALA A 56 -0.10 10.49 9.22
C ALA A 56 1.05 9.94 10.07
N GLN A 57 2.18 9.71 9.40
CA GLN A 57 3.43 9.36 10.03
C GLN A 57 4.14 10.62 10.56
N ASP A 58 4.77 10.48 11.72
CA ASP A 58 5.54 11.53 12.41
C ASP A 58 7.07 11.30 12.36
N ASN A 59 7.50 10.21 11.72
CA ASN A 59 8.90 9.80 11.54
C ASN A 59 9.23 9.55 10.06
N CYS A 60 10.41 9.02 9.72
CA CYS A 60 10.77 8.68 8.33
C CYS A 60 10.95 7.16 8.08
N SER A 61 10.53 6.30 9.01
CA SER A 61 10.83 4.86 8.98
C SER A 61 9.62 3.96 8.76
N ASP A 62 8.40 4.47 8.92
CA ASP A 62 7.21 3.62 9.04
C ASP A 62 6.33 3.59 7.77
N CYS A 63 6.80 4.15 6.65
CA CYS A 63 5.95 4.44 5.49
C CYS A 63 5.35 3.17 4.88
N GLY A 64 6.09 2.06 4.92
CA GLY A 64 5.60 0.74 4.52
C GLY A 64 4.44 0.24 5.40
N VAL A 65 4.49 0.48 6.72
CA VAL A 65 3.41 0.08 7.62
C VAL A 65 2.15 0.91 7.34
N PHE A 66 2.29 2.23 7.21
CA PHE A 66 1.16 3.09 6.86
C PHE A 66 0.55 2.72 5.51
N CYS A 67 1.38 2.41 4.50
CA CYS A 67 0.93 1.94 3.19
C CYS A 67 0.11 0.64 3.32
N LEU A 68 0.62 -0.38 4.01
CA LEU A 68 -0.08 -1.66 4.19
C LEU A 68 -1.42 -1.48 4.93
N LYS A 69 -1.43 -0.70 6.02
CA LYS A 69 -2.66 -0.41 6.76
C LYS A 69 -3.65 0.38 5.92
N PHE A 70 -3.19 1.25 5.02
CA PHE A 70 -4.05 1.96 4.10
C PHE A 70 -4.76 1.03 3.14
N ILE A 71 -4.03 0.13 2.49
CA ILE A 71 -4.59 -0.88 1.60
C ILE A 71 -5.61 -1.76 2.34
N GLU A 72 -5.28 -2.23 3.54
CA GLU A 72 -6.16 -3.08 4.36
C GLU A 72 -7.48 -2.39 4.71
N TYR A 73 -7.44 -1.18 5.27
CA TYR A 73 -8.67 -0.50 5.70
C TYR A 73 -9.51 -0.02 4.51
N HIS A 74 -8.87 0.49 3.46
CA HIS A 74 -9.56 0.97 2.27
C HIS A 74 -10.24 -0.19 1.52
N SER A 75 -9.56 -1.33 1.33
CA SER A 75 -10.15 -2.51 0.67
C SER A 75 -11.31 -3.13 1.45
N LEU A 76 -11.31 -2.99 2.78
CA LEU A 76 -12.39 -3.44 3.65
C LEU A 76 -13.53 -2.41 3.81
N GLY A 77 -13.42 -1.22 3.22
CA GLY A 77 -14.38 -0.13 3.38
C GLY A 77 -14.50 0.36 4.84
N ARG A 78 -13.42 0.26 5.62
CA ARG A 78 -13.40 0.61 7.05
C ARG A 78 -12.76 1.98 7.26
N LEU A 79 -13.23 2.67 8.29
CA LEU A 79 -12.59 3.90 8.76
C LEU A 79 -11.18 3.61 9.28
N PHE A 80 -10.25 4.51 8.98
CA PHE A 80 -8.88 4.39 9.42
C PHE A 80 -8.79 4.46 10.96
N PRO A 81 -7.97 3.60 11.58
CA PRO A 81 -7.87 3.56 13.02
C PRO A 81 -7.05 4.74 13.53
N LYS A 82 -7.61 5.55 14.43
CA LYS A 82 -6.86 6.60 15.14
C LYS A 82 -5.72 6.07 15.99
N THR A 83 -5.69 4.75 16.24
CA THR A 83 -4.61 4.11 16.96
C THR A 83 -3.36 3.95 16.12
N LEU A 84 -3.42 3.98 14.78
CA LEU A 84 -2.23 3.90 13.91
C LEU A 84 -1.35 5.14 14.10
N CYS A 85 -0.30 5.02 14.91
CA CYS A 85 0.59 6.12 15.27
C CYS A 85 1.96 5.57 15.73
N GLY A 86 2.98 6.41 15.86
CA GLY A 86 4.32 5.96 16.26
C GLY A 86 4.34 5.12 17.56
N LYS A 87 3.42 5.38 18.50
CA LYS A 87 3.35 4.67 19.80
C LYS A 87 3.07 3.17 19.66
N ASN A 88 2.31 2.74 18.65
CA ASN A 88 1.98 1.33 18.47
C ASN A 88 2.73 0.65 17.32
N MET A 89 3.64 1.35 16.65
CA MET A 89 4.25 0.84 15.43
C MET A 89 5.08 -0.43 15.65
N LYS A 90 5.79 -0.54 16.78
CA LYS A 90 6.52 -1.76 17.15
C LYS A 90 5.59 -2.97 17.22
N ALA A 91 4.42 -2.81 17.85
CA ALA A 91 3.43 -3.88 17.96
C ALA A 91 2.80 -4.22 16.60
N ILE A 92 2.51 -3.21 15.78
CA ILE A 92 1.99 -3.42 14.42
C ILE A 92 3.00 -4.18 13.55
N ARG A 93 4.27 -3.78 13.56
CA ARG A 93 5.33 -4.49 12.82
C ARG A 93 5.44 -5.95 13.25
N ALA A 94 5.46 -6.20 14.55
CA ALA A 94 5.52 -7.56 15.09
C ALA A 94 4.30 -8.40 14.65
N LYS A 95 3.10 -7.79 14.66
CA LYS A 95 1.89 -8.45 14.17
C LYS A 95 1.98 -8.76 12.67
N LEU A 96 2.34 -7.79 11.83
CA LEU A 96 2.47 -8.00 10.38
C LEU A 96 3.49 -9.11 10.07
N ALA A 97 4.62 -9.14 10.77
CA ALA A 97 5.61 -10.21 10.62
C ALA A 97 5.06 -11.58 11.02
N ALA A 98 4.30 -11.66 12.13
CA ALA A 98 3.66 -12.90 12.55
C ALA A 98 2.59 -13.36 11.55
N ASP A 99 1.76 -12.44 11.04
CA ASP A 99 0.72 -12.73 10.05
C ASP A 99 1.35 -13.27 8.75
N ILE A 100 2.44 -12.66 8.26
CA ILE A 100 3.19 -13.15 7.09
C ILE A 100 3.79 -14.53 7.35
N PHE A 101 4.39 -14.76 8.52
CA PHE A 101 4.99 -16.04 8.88
C PHE A 101 3.95 -17.17 8.86
N VAL A 102 2.75 -16.91 9.39
CA VAL A 102 1.63 -17.86 9.39
C VAL A 102 1.12 -18.10 7.97
N GLU A 103 0.87 -17.04 7.20
CA GLU A 103 0.31 -17.12 5.84
C GLU A 103 1.22 -17.89 4.88
N LEU A 104 2.52 -17.57 4.88
CA LEU A 104 3.48 -18.21 3.98
C LEU A 104 3.94 -19.58 4.49
N ASN A 105 3.61 -19.96 5.74
CA ASN A 105 4.24 -21.07 6.46
C ASN A 105 5.77 -21.04 6.29
N CYS A 106 6.35 -19.83 6.28
CA CYS A 106 7.76 -19.59 6.01
C CYS A 106 8.57 -19.99 7.24
N ARG A 107 8.94 -21.27 7.35
CA ARG A 107 9.71 -21.80 8.49
C ARG A 107 11.20 -21.42 8.46
N GLY A 108 11.60 -20.60 7.49
CA GLY A 108 12.99 -20.38 7.12
C GLY A 108 13.58 -21.58 6.37
N PRO A 109 14.81 -21.44 5.85
CA PRO A 109 15.55 -22.56 5.29
C PRO A 109 15.80 -23.65 6.36
N PRO A 110 15.95 -24.93 5.97
CA PRO A 110 16.21 -26.03 6.90
C PRO A 110 17.47 -25.81 7.74
N GLU A 111 18.49 -25.21 7.12
CA GLU A 111 19.72 -24.77 7.75
C GLU A 111 19.71 -23.25 7.81
N ARG A 112 19.89 -22.72 9.02
CA ARG A 112 19.97 -21.28 9.24
C ARG A 112 21.43 -20.88 9.14
N ASP A 113 21.79 -20.31 7.99
CA ASP A 113 23.02 -19.56 7.85
C ASP A 113 22.75 -18.10 8.20
N TRP A 114 23.42 -17.62 9.24
CA TRP A 114 23.34 -16.25 9.71
C TRP A 114 24.68 -15.52 9.58
N ASP A 115 25.65 -16.10 8.86
CA ASP A 115 27.00 -15.53 8.74
C ASP A 115 26.97 -14.14 8.07
N ASP A 116 25.93 -13.86 7.28
CA ASP A 116 25.67 -12.56 6.63
C ASP A 116 24.86 -11.57 7.48
N LEU A 117 24.35 -11.98 8.65
CA LEU A 117 23.68 -11.06 9.58
C LEU A 117 24.68 -10.63 10.65
N ASP A 118 25.04 -9.35 10.67
CA ASP A 118 25.74 -8.72 11.80
C ASP A 118 24.79 -8.68 13.02
N ILE A 119 24.71 -9.78 13.79
CA ILE A 119 23.93 -9.90 15.05
C ILE A 119 24.81 -9.65 16.28
#